data_AF-A0A1G2M147-F1
#
_entry.id   AF-A0A1G2M147-F1
#
_cell.length_a   1.000
_cell.length_b   1.000
_cell.length_c   1.000
_cell.angle_alpha   90.00
_cell.angle_beta   90.00
_cell.angle_gamma   90.00
#
_symmetry.space_group_name_H-M   'P 1'
#
loop_
_entity.id
_entity.type
_entity.pdbx_description
1 polymer ?
#
loop_
_entity_poly.entity_id
_entity_poly.type
_entity_poly.pdbx_seq_one_letter_code
_entity_poly.pdbx_strand_id
1 'polypeptide(L)'
;MEKGLMFKGVLKKTLTVIGVIIIIMLVGFSIWTGWFFHLLGSGCTNGVLDSSNSPDQQYKVVIFGRNCGATTDFSTHVSVLTVNENTDKLSTGNILIIDSNNGQDSSKNREGGPVVISQWEGPKTLIITFNSKARSYQKVQRYKDIEIRYLTN
;
A
#
# COMPACT_ATOMS: atom_id res chain seq x y z
N MET A 1 -46.46 -26.20 -49.20
CA MET A 1 -46.01 -24.91 -48.62
C MET A 1 -45.57 -25.02 -47.16
N GLU A 2 -45.60 -26.20 -46.50
CA GLU A 2 -45.25 -26.34 -45.08
C GLU A 2 -43.74 -26.32 -44.73
N LYS A 3 -42.85 -26.77 -45.64
CA LYS A 3 -41.40 -26.85 -45.35
C LYS A 3 -40.74 -25.48 -45.09
N GLY A 4 -41.28 -24.41 -45.69
CA GLY A 4 -40.76 -23.05 -45.52
C GLY A 4 -41.10 -22.41 -44.17
N LEU A 5 -42.18 -22.85 -43.50
CA LEU A 5 -42.58 -22.33 -42.20
C LEU A 5 -41.77 -22.98 -41.07
N MET A 6 -41.56 -24.30 -41.17
CA MET A 6 -40.71 -25.08 -40.25
C MET A 6 -39.26 -24.57 -40.22
N PHE A 7 -38.67 -24.28 -41.39
CA PHE A 7 -37.29 -23.80 -41.49
C PHE A 7 -37.09 -22.41 -40.86
N LYS A 8 -38.05 -21.49 -41.05
CA LYS A 8 -38.01 -20.15 -40.43
C LYS A 8 -38.15 -20.21 -38.90
N GLY A 9 -38.97 -21.14 -38.38
CA GLY A 9 -39.14 -21.34 -36.95
C GLY A 9 -37.89 -21.90 -36.26
N VAL A 10 -37.23 -22.88 -36.89
CA VAL A 10 -35.97 -23.45 -36.39
C VAL A 10 -34.83 -22.44 -36.46
N LEU A 11 -34.72 -21.69 -37.57
CA LEU A 11 -33.69 -20.64 -37.75
C LEU A 11 -33.86 -19.48 -36.74
N LYS A 12 -35.09 -19.08 -36.42
CA LYS A 12 -35.36 -18.05 -35.42
C LYS A 12 -34.95 -18.51 -34.01
N LYS A 13 -35.24 -19.77 -33.65
CA LYS A 13 -34.83 -20.35 -32.36
C LYS A 13 -33.31 -20.46 -32.21
N THR A 14 -32.60 -20.91 -33.25
CA THR A 14 -31.13 -20.98 -33.21
C THR A 14 -30.50 -19.59 -33.11
N LEU A 15 -31.00 -18.59 -33.84
CA LEU A 15 -30.54 -17.20 -33.71
C LEU A 15 -30.79 -16.64 -32.31
N THR A 16 -31.94 -16.91 -31.69
CA THR A 16 -32.22 -16.50 -30.31
C THR A 16 -31.26 -17.17 -29.31
N VAL A 17 -31.00 -18.47 -29.45
CA VAL A 17 -30.08 -19.20 -28.56
C VAL A 17 -28.65 -18.67 -28.70
N ILE A 18 -28.17 -18.42 -29.92
CA ILE A 18 -26.86 -17.82 -30.16
C ILE A 18 -26.77 -16.44 -29.52
N GLY A 19 -27.79 -15.61 -29.67
CA GLY A 19 -27.86 -14.29 -29.04
C GLY A 19 -27.78 -14.35 -27.51
N VAL A 20 -28.52 -15.27 -26.88
CA VAL A 20 -28.48 -15.49 -25.42
C VAL A 20 -27.09 -15.94 -24.96
N ILE A 21 -26.46 -16.86 -25.68
CA ILE A 21 -25.12 -17.35 -25.38
C ILE A 21 -24.08 -16.22 -25.46
N ILE A 22 -24.16 -15.36 -26.48
CA ILE A 22 -23.29 -14.19 -26.61
C ILE A 22 -23.48 -13.23 -25.42
N ILE A 23 -24.73 -12.96 -25.03
CA ILE A 23 -25.01 -12.10 -23.87
C ILE A 23 -24.41 -12.69 -22.58
N ILE A 24 -24.57 -14.00 -22.34
CA ILE A 24 -23.99 -14.67 -21.17
C ILE A 24 -22.47 -14.57 -21.18
N MET A 25 -21.82 -14.76 -22.34
CA MET A 25 -20.37 -14.60 -22.45
C MET A 25 -19.92 -13.16 -22.18
N LEU A 26 -20.64 -12.16 -22.68
CA LEU A 26 -20.33 -10.75 -22.43
C LEU A 26 -20.50 -10.37 -20.95
N VAL A 27 -21.56 -10.86 -20.30
CA VAL A 27 -21.77 -10.65 -18.86
C VAL A 27 -20.69 -11.38 -18.05
N GLY A 28 -20.38 -12.64 -18.40
CA GLY A 28 -19.32 -13.41 -17.76
C GLY A 28 -17.95 -12.75 -17.91
N PHE A 29 -17.64 -12.21 -19.08
CA PHE A 29 -16.40 -11.47 -19.34
C PHE A 29 -16.33 -10.14 -18.59
N SER A 30 -17.46 -9.43 -18.48
CA SER A 30 -17.54 -8.18 -17.71
C SER A 30 -17.35 -8.42 -16.21
N ILE A 31 -17.89 -9.53 -15.69
CA ILE A 31 -17.66 -9.96 -14.30
C ILE A 31 -16.20 -10.38 -14.13
N TRP A 32 -15.66 -11.21 -15.03
CA TRP A 32 -14.28 -11.67 -14.96
C TRP A 32 -13.27 -10.52 -15.00
N THR A 33 -13.46 -9.56 -15.90
CA THR A 33 -12.61 -8.36 -15.98
C THR A 33 -12.74 -7.48 -14.75
N GLY A 34 -13.96 -7.24 -14.24
CA GLY A 34 -14.15 -6.46 -13.00
C GLY A 34 -13.46 -7.09 -11.79
N TRP A 35 -13.57 -8.40 -11.62
CA TRP A 35 -12.88 -9.13 -10.55
C TRP A 35 -11.35 -9.17 -10.75
N PHE A 36 -10.89 -9.28 -12.00
CA PHE A 36 -9.47 -9.24 -12.35
C PHE A 36 -8.84 -7.87 -12.06
N PHE A 37 -9.51 -6.77 -12.41
CA PHE A 37 -9.04 -5.42 -12.07
C PHE A 37 -9.09 -5.14 -10.57
N HIS A 38 -10.03 -5.72 -9.82
CA HIS A 38 -10.05 -5.65 -8.36
C HIS A 38 -8.88 -6.45 -7.73
N LEU A 39 -8.43 -7.52 -8.38
CA LEU A 39 -7.28 -8.33 -7.96
C LEU A 39 -5.93 -7.68 -8.31
N LEU A 40 -5.85 -6.92 -9.41
CA LEU A 40 -4.67 -6.16 -9.84
C LEU A 40 -4.49 -4.85 -9.04
N GLY A 41 -4.77 -4.90 -7.73
CA GLY A 41 -4.89 -3.75 -6.83
C GLY A 41 -4.02 -2.55 -7.22
N SER A 42 -4.67 -1.44 -7.58
CA SER A 42 -4.04 -0.13 -7.80
C SER A 42 -3.59 0.53 -6.49
N GLY A 43 -3.37 -0.25 -5.43
CA GLY A 43 -3.13 0.21 -4.09
C GLY A 43 -1.68 0.04 -3.70
N CYS A 44 -1.06 1.11 -3.18
CA CYS A 44 0.21 0.98 -2.50
C CYS A 44 0.05 0.05 -1.29
N THR A 45 0.97 -0.88 -1.11
CA THR A 45 1.04 -1.74 0.06
C THR A 45 1.99 -1.12 1.09
N ASN A 46 1.62 -1.27 2.36
CA ASN A 46 2.45 -0.85 3.49
C ASN A 46 2.89 -2.12 4.25
N GLY A 47 4.19 -2.36 4.33
CA GLY A 47 4.77 -3.45 5.09
C GLY A 47 5.38 -2.92 6.38
N VAL A 48 4.81 -3.25 7.55
CA VAL A 48 5.43 -2.91 8.84
C VAL A 48 6.80 -3.54 8.89
N LEU A 49 7.83 -2.77 9.23
CA LEU A 49 9.23 -3.19 9.35
C LEU A 49 9.59 -3.45 10.80
N ASP A 50 9.25 -2.50 11.67
CA ASP A 50 9.53 -2.52 13.10
C ASP A 50 8.49 -1.70 13.87
N SER A 51 8.30 -2.02 15.14
CA SER A 51 7.46 -1.24 16.05
C SER A 51 7.91 -1.39 17.49
N SER A 52 7.93 -0.29 18.24
CA SER A 52 8.25 -0.30 19.66
C SER A 52 7.38 0.68 20.46
N ASN A 53 7.02 0.28 21.67
CA ASN A 53 6.21 1.08 22.57
C ASN A 53 7.08 2.07 23.34
N SER A 54 6.52 3.24 23.65
CA SER A 54 7.13 4.17 24.60
C SER A 54 7.21 3.51 25.99
N PRO A 55 8.17 3.90 26.85
CA PRO A 55 8.33 3.31 28.19
C PRO A 55 7.08 3.38 29.08
N ASP A 56 6.25 4.40 28.92
CA ASP A 56 4.98 4.58 29.64
C ASP A 56 3.78 3.91 28.96
N GLN A 57 4.01 3.23 27.83
CA GLN A 57 3.01 2.55 27.01
C GLN A 57 1.86 3.44 26.51
N GLN A 58 2.03 4.76 26.44
CA GLN A 58 1.02 5.65 25.86
C GLN A 58 1.07 5.66 24.34
N TYR A 59 2.28 5.54 23.79
CA TYR A 59 2.55 5.65 22.37
C TYR A 59 3.29 4.43 21.85
N LYS A 60 3.25 4.26 20.53
CA LYS A 60 4.15 3.37 19.80
C LYS A 60 4.65 4.03 18.54
N VAL A 61 5.91 3.77 18.21
CA VAL A 61 6.47 4.10 16.92
C VAL A 61 6.31 2.89 16.01
N VAL A 62 5.97 3.14 14.74
CA VAL A 62 5.85 2.13 13.71
C VAL A 62 6.66 2.59 12.51
N ILE A 63 7.63 1.78 12.11
CA ILE A 63 8.41 1.95 10.90
C ILE A 63 7.82 1.00 9.86
N PHE A 64 7.54 1.48 8.66
CA PHE A 64 6.98 0.66 7.59
C PHE A 64 7.50 1.10 6.23
N GLY A 65 7.68 0.14 5.33
CA GLY A 65 7.96 0.41 3.94
C GLY A 65 6.66 0.63 3.18
N ARG A 66 6.68 1.53 2.20
CA ARG A 66 5.57 1.76 1.27
C ARG A 66 6.01 1.42 -0.14
N ASN A 67 5.28 0.50 -0.77
CA ASN A 67 5.52 0.03 -2.13
C ASN A 67 4.28 0.29 -2.98
N CYS A 68 4.41 1.16 -3.99
CA CYS A 68 3.34 1.49 -4.93
C CYS A 68 3.50 0.81 -6.31
N GLY A 69 4.42 -0.17 -6.42
CA GLY A 69 4.64 -0.94 -7.65
C GLY A 69 5.94 -0.60 -8.37
N ALA A 70 6.16 -1.28 -9.51
CA ALA A 70 7.45 -1.40 -10.19
C ALA A 70 8.11 -0.09 -10.66
N THR A 71 7.34 0.97 -10.85
CA THR A 71 7.81 2.25 -11.41
C THR A 71 7.97 3.35 -10.36
N THR A 72 7.63 3.08 -9.09
CA THR A 72 7.76 4.05 -8.00
C THR A 72 8.92 3.65 -7.08
N ASP A 73 9.72 4.63 -6.66
CA ASP A 73 10.83 4.37 -5.75
C ASP A 73 10.30 3.93 -4.37
N PHE A 74 11.01 3.00 -3.72
CA PHE A 74 10.61 2.50 -2.40
C PHE A 74 10.89 3.56 -1.33
N SER A 75 9.95 3.73 -0.41
CA SER A 75 10.05 4.72 0.66
C SER A 75 9.87 4.06 2.03
N THR A 76 10.54 4.64 3.01
CA THR A 76 10.40 4.26 4.42
C THR A 76 9.69 5.37 5.15
N HIS A 77 8.62 4.98 5.84
CA HIS A 77 7.75 5.87 6.58
C HIS A 77 7.85 5.54 8.06
N VAL A 78 7.74 6.58 8.89
CA VAL A 78 7.64 6.44 10.34
C VAL A 78 6.43 7.19 10.83
N SER A 79 5.63 6.50 11.64
CA SER A 79 4.48 7.06 12.33
C SER A 79 4.56 6.82 13.83
N VAL A 80 4.10 7.80 14.60
CA VAL A 80 3.79 7.63 16.01
C VAL A 80 2.28 7.53 16.19
N LEU A 81 1.85 6.47 16.86
CA LEU A 81 0.45 6.14 17.10
C LEU A 81 0.20 6.03 18.61
N THR A 82 -1.08 6.06 19.00
CA THR A 82 -1.43 5.58 20.34
C THR A 82 -1.19 4.07 20.43
N VAL A 83 -0.83 3.55 21.61
CA VAL A 83 -0.36 2.15 21.75
C VAL A 83 -1.34 1.11 21.18
N ASN A 84 -2.64 1.34 21.34
CA ASN A 84 -3.72 0.44 20.92
C ASN A 84 -4.25 0.71 19.51
N GLU A 85 -3.68 1.67 18.79
CA GLU A 85 -4.13 2.02 17.45
C GLU A 85 -3.76 0.94 16.43
N ASN A 86 -4.69 0.58 15.54
CA ASN A 86 -4.41 -0.43 14.52
C ASN A 86 -3.48 0.14 13.43
N THR A 87 -2.40 -0.57 13.14
CA THR A 87 -1.43 -0.28 12.07
C THR A 87 -2.00 -0.47 10.67
N ASP A 88 -3.05 -1.26 10.49
CA ASP A 88 -3.67 -1.51 9.18
C ASP A 88 -4.26 -0.23 8.54
N LYS A 89 -4.52 0.79 9.36
CA LYS A 89 -5.03 2.08 8.92
C LYS A 89 -3.94 3.05 8.48
N LEU A 90 -2.66 2.68 8.64
CA LEU A 90 -1.55 3.51 8.19
C LEU A 90 -1.57 3.56 6.67
N SER A 91 -1.80 4.75 6.12
CA SER A 91 -1.63 5.04 4.69
C SER A 91 -0.31 5.76 4.42
N THR A 92 0.12 6.65 5.33
CA THR A 92 1.37 7.41 5.21
C THR A 92 2.00 7.67 6.59
N GLY A 93 3.24 8.16 6.56
CA GLY A 93 4.06 8.46 7.73
C GLY A 93 3.66 9.81 8.32
N ASN A 94 3.55 9.91 9.64
CA ASN A 94 3.21 11.18 10.30
C ASN A 94 4.42 11.94 10.87
N ILE A 95 5.58 11.29 11.04
CA ILE A 95 6.80 11.98 11.53
C ILE A 95 7.98 11.97 10.55
N LEU A 96 8.14 10.92 9.75
CA LEU A 96 9.25 10.81 8.80
C LEU A 96 8.78 10.10 7.52
N ILE A 97 9.18 10.65 6.37
CA ILE A 97 9.03 10.02 5.05
C ILE A 97 10.34 10.23 4.30
N ILE A 98 11.04 9.13 3.97
CA ILE A 98 12.32 9.16 3.26
C ILE A 98 12.37 8.16 2.09
N ASP A 99 13.14 8.48 1.06
CA ASP A 99 13.49 7.57 -0.03
C ASP A 99 15.02 7.51 -0.26
N SER A 100 15.42 6.65 -1.20
CA SER A 100 16.83 6.39 -1.52
C SER A 100 17.57 7.57 -2.17
N ASN A 101 16.87 8.67 -2.48
CA ASN A 101 17.41 9.81 -3.22
C ASN A 101 18.04 9.39 -4.56
N ASN A 102 17.28 8.64 -5.37
CA ASN A 102 17.75 8.03 -6.61
C ASN A 102 18.95 7.09 -6.41
N GLY A 103 18.94 6.29 -5.33
CA GLY A 103 19.98 5.32 -5.01
C GLY A 103 21.24 5.88 -4.34
N GLN A 104 21.25 7.15 -3.91
CA GLN A 104 22.37 7.71 -3.13
C GLN A 104 22.47 7.08 -1.74
N ASP A 105 21.34 6.79 -1.09
CA ASP A 105 21.32 5.88 0.03
C ASP A 105 21.25 4.44 -0.50
N SER A 106 22.33 3.69 -0.27
CA SER A 106 22.44 2.29 -0.65
C SER A 106 21.85 1.34 0.41
N SER A 107 21.40 1.86 1.56
CA SER A 107 20.75 1.05 2.59
C SER A 107 19.40 0.57 2.11
N LYS A 108 19.10 -0.71 2.36
CA LYS A 108 17.82 -1.33 1.97
C LYS A 108 17.28 -2.15 3.13
N ASN A 109 16.07 -1.82 3.56
CA ASN A 109 15.28 -2.67 4.44
C ASN A 109 14.58 -3.78 3.64
N ARG A 110 13.79 -4.63 4.30
CA ARG A 110 13.10 -5.76 3.64
C ARG A 110 12.04 -5.36 2.60
N GLU A 111 11.57 -4.11 2.62
CA GLU A 111 10.64 -3.53 1.63
C GLU A 111 11.38 -2.75 0.53
N GLY A 112 12.72 -2.68 0.56
CA GLY A 112 13.54 -2.04 -0.48
C GLY A 112 13.83 -0.55 -0.29
N GLY A 113 13.21 0.11 0.70
CA GLY A 113 13.48 1.51 1.05
C GLY A 113 14.67 1.69 2.00
N PRO A 114 15.07 2.94 2.31
CA PRO A 114 16.11 3.26 3.28
C PRO A 114 15.92 2.58 4.64
N VAL A 115 17.01 2.18 5.29
CA VAL A 115 16.97 1.65 6.66
C VAL A 115 16.73 2.80 7.64
N VAL A 116 15.74 2.61 8.53
CA VAL A 116 15.46 3.50 9.65
C VAL A 116 15.45 2.68 10.93
N ILE A 117 16.04 3.22 11.98
CA ILE A 117 16.04 2.63 13.33
C ILE A 117 15.35 3.62 14.27
N SER A 118 14.56 3.10 15.20
CA SER A 118 13.91 3.90 16.25
C SER A 118 14.35 3.46 17.63
N GLN A 119 14.47 4.41 18.55
CA GLN A 119 14.74 4.15 19.96
C GLN A 119 14.07 5.20 20.83
N TRP A 120 13.25 4.76 21.79
CA TRP A 120 12.74 5.65 22.83
C TRP A 120 13.83 5.95 23.85
N GLU A 121 14.15 7.22 24.03
CA GLU A 121 15.05 7.72 25.09
C GLU A 121 14.29 7.95 26.40
N GLY A 122 12.98 8.24 26.29
CA GLY A 122 12.06 8.36 27.41
C GLY A 122 10.61 8.31 26.94
N PRO A 123 9.63 8.54 27.83
CA PRO A 123 8.20 8.50 27.49
C PRO A 123 7.78 9.43 26.34
N LYS A 124 8.49 10.55 26.17
CA LYS A 124 8.15 11.62 25.21
C LYS A 124 9.33 12.04 24.34
N THR A 125 10.38 11.22 24.26
CA THR A 125 11.56 11.51 23.43
C THR A 125 11.90 10.29 22.61
N LEU A 126 11.81 10.44 21.28
CA LEU A 126 12.05 9.40 20.30
C LEU A 126 13.25 9.78 19.44
N ILE A 127 14.24 8.89 19.39
CA ILE A 127 15.39 9.00 18.50
C ILE A 127 15.09 8.21 17.23
N ILE A 128 15.28 8.84 16.08
CA ILE A 128 15.18 8.22 14.76
C ILE A 128 16.53 8.35 14.05
N THR A 129 17.10 7.22 13.64
CA THR A 129 18.40 7.15 12.96
C THR A 129 18.24 6.65 11.54
N PHE A 130 18.84 7.34 10.57
CA PHE A 130 18.84 6.97 9.15
C PHE A 130 20.05 7.55 8.40
N ASN A 131 20.30 7.10 7.17
CA ASN A 131 21.44 7.57 6.37
C ASN A 131 21.30 9.02 5.93
N SER A 132 22.34 9.83 6.11
CA SER A 132 22.39 11.23 5.65
C SER A 132 22.16 11.40 4.15
N LYS A 133 22.41 10.36 3.34
CA LYS A 133 22.19 10.36 1.88
C LYS A 133 20.73 10.15 1.47
N ALA A 134 19.88 9.67 2.37
CA ALA A 134 18.46 9.50 2.10
C ALA A 134 17.80 10.88 1.98
N ARG A 135 16.86 11.02 1.04
CA ARG A 135 16.12 12.27 0.86
C ARG A 135 14.88 12.23 1.73
N SER A 136 14.67 13.27 2.52
CA SER A 136 13.48 13.43 3.34
C SER A 136 12.44 14.32 2.69
N TYR A 137 11.21 13.83 2.59
CA TYR A 137 10.03 14.60 2.20
C TYR A 137 9.28 15.16 3.42
N GLN A 138 9.34 14.44 4.53
CA GLN A 138 8.74 14.84 5.80
C GLN A 138 9.69 14.48 6.93
N LYS A 139 9.91 15.42 7.85
CA LYS A 139 10.79 15.26 9.01
C LYS A 139 10.37 16.28 10.08
N VAL A 140 9.58 15.85 11.06
CA VAL A 140 9.01 16.75 12.09
C VAL A 140 9.81 16.66 13.38
N GLN A 141 10.12 17.79 14.01
CA GLN A 141 10.87 17.80 15.28
C GLN A 141 9.99 17.49 16.51
N ARG A 142 8.67 17.60 16.36
CA ARG A 142 7.69 17.33 17.43
C ARG A 142 6.39 16.81 16.82
N TYR A 143 5.79 15.82 17.47
CA TYR A 143 4.47 15.32 17.12
C TYR A 143 3.67 15.11 18.40
N LYS A 144 2.53 15.80 18.52
CA LYS A 144 1.81 15.94 19.80
C LYS A 144 2.75 16.46 20.89
N ASP A 145 2.87 15.74 22.01
CA ASP A 145 3.76 16.04 23.13
C ASP A 145 5.10 15.31 23.08
N ILE A 146 5.44 14.67 21.95
CA ILE A 146 6.64 13.86 21.77
C ILE A 146 7.68 14.64 20.97
N GLU A 147 8.88 14.76 21.51
CA GLU A 147 10.07 15.28 20.83
C GLU A 147 10.68 14.19 19.95
N ILE A 148 10.96 14.53 18.69
CA ILE A 148 11.59 13.64 17.73
C ILE A 148 12.98 14.17 17.44
N ARG A 149 14.00 13.39 17.74
CA ARG A 149 15.40 13.71 17.46
C ARG A 149 15.91 12.83 16.34
N TYR A 150 16.65 13.43 15.43
CA TYR A 150 17.18 12.73 14.27
C TYR A 150 18.70 12.65 14.33
N LEU A 151 19.21 11.44 14.20
CA LEU A 151 20.63 11.17 14.02
C LEU A 151 20.86 10.67 12.60
N THR A 152 21.90 11.17 11.96
CA THR A 152 22.30 10.70 10.63
C THR A 152 23.68 10.08 10.68
N ASN A 153 23.87 8.96 9.97
CA ASN A 153 25.17 8.34 9.74
C ASN A 153 25.70 8.61 8.32
#